data_AF-A0A485L617-F1
#
_entry.id   AF-A0A485L617-F1
#
_cell.length_a   1.000
_cell.length_b   1.000
_cell.length_c   1.000
_cell.angle_alpha   90.00
_cell.angle_beta   90.00
_cell.angle_gamma   90.00
#
_symmetry.space_group_name_H-M   'P 1'
#
loop_
_entity.id
_entity.type
_entity.pdbx_description
1 polymer ?
#
loop_
_entity_poly.entity_id
_entity_poly.type
_entity_poly.pdbx_seq_one_letter_code
_entity_poly.pdbx_strand_id
1 'polypeptide(L)'
;MLLAQRVGRRVLLSARIDLRCPPPPMVLRGMTTDASEKLVRVWWDSQCPLCTKEISLMKSLDSRRAIDFVDLHNPHENPIGTCPLRIEDALARFHAQDVATTKVVSGAAAFALMWTVLPRPFRWVGAHAQKNPAFLAFLEDAYVLFLTRYRPSFQRIARRLS
;
A
#
# COMPACT_ATOMS: atom_id res chain seq x y z
N MET A 1 18.00 18.53 18.60
CA MET A 1 16.53 18.75 18.65
C MET A 1 15.91 19.32 17.36
N LEU A 2 16.67 19.92 16.43
CA LEU A 2 16.15 20.49 15.17
C LEU A 2 15.93 19.48 14.01
N LEU A 3 16.60 18.32 14.04
CA LEU A 3 16.44 17.28 13.01
C LEU A 3 15.07 16.58 13.08
N ALA A 4 14.57 16.30 14.28
CA ALA A 4 13.25 15.69 14.48
C ALA A 4 12.09 16.58 13.99
N GLN A 5 12.21 17.90 14.13
CA GLN A 5 11.19 18.86 13.65
C GLN A 5 11.19 19.01 12.11
N ARG A 6 12.34 18.85 11.44
CA ARG A 6 12.41 18.84 9.96
C ARG A 6 11.84 17.56 9.35
N VAL A 7 12.06 16.41 10.00
CA VAL A 7 11.51 15.12 9.56
C VAL A 7 9.98 15.09 9.71
N GLY A 8 9.45 15.53 10.85
CA GLY A 8 7.99 15.61 11.07
C GLY A 8 7.26 16.50 10.06
N ARG A 9 7.88 17.59 9.60
CA ARG A 9 7.30 18.51 8.60
C ARG A 9 7.31 17.95 7.17
N ARG A 10 8.20 17.00 6.85
CA ARG A 10 8.23 16.28 5.56
C ARG A 10 7.21 15.16 5.48
N VAL A 11 7.06 14.39 6.56
CA VAL A 11 6.03 13.34 6.69
C VAL A 11 4.62 13.96 6.60
N LEU A 12 4.41 15.14 7.20
CA LEU A 12 3.16 15.90 7.10
C LEU A 12 2.87 16.49 5.71
N LEU A 13 3.87 16.76 4.88
CA LEU A 13 3.65 17.35 3.55
C LEU A 13 3.26 16.30 2.48
N SER A 14 3.70 15.04 2.62
CA SER A 14 3.29 13.94 1.72
C SER A 14 1.85 13.48 1.94
N ALA A 15 1.18 13.96 3.00
CA ALA A 15 -0.17 13.59 3.41
C ALA A 15 -1.26 14.61 3.00
N ARG A 16 -0.94 15.61 2.16
CA ARG A 16 -1.78 16.81 1.95
C ARG A 16 -2.66 16.84 0.72
N ILE A 17 -2.80 15.74 0.00
CA ILE A 17 -3.97 15.55 -0.84
C ILE A 17 -4.78 14.51 -0.10
N ASP A 18 -5.94 14.89 0.45
CA ASP A 18 -6.97 13.95 0.92
C ASP A 18 -7.51 13.20 -0.31
N LEU A 19 -6.67 12.40 -0.96
CA LEU A 19 -7.07 11.52 -2.04
C LEU A 19 -8.08 10.56 -1.45
N ARG A 20 -9.31 10.68 -1.93
CA ARG A 20 -10.36 9.71 -1.72
C ARG A 20 -10.63 9.07 -3.06
N CYS A 21 -10.63 7.76 -3.08
CA CYS A 21 -11.04 7.02 -4.25
C CYS A 21 -12.35 6.31 -3.95
N PRO A 22 -13.23 6.08 -4.93
CA PRO A 22 -14.37 5.23 -4.72
C PRO A 22 -13.88 3.85 -4.25
N PRO A 23 -14.61 3.19 -3.33
CA PRO A 23 -14.28 1.85 -2.92
C PRO A 23 -14.30 0.91 -4.14
N PRO A 24 -13.69 -0.28 -4.05
CA PRO A 24 -13.88 -1.30 -5.08
C PRO A 24 -15.35 -1.47 -5.43
N PRO A 25 -15.69 -1.63 -6.73
CA PRO A 25 -17.04 -2.00 -7.09
C PRO A 25 -17.38 -3.26 -6.29
N MET A 26 -18.39 -3.15 -5.43
CA MET A 26 -18.90 -4.32 -4.74
C MET A 26 -19.29 -5.31 -5.83
N VAL A 27 -18.61 -6.45 -5.88
CA VAL A 27 -18.97 -7.53 -6.78
C VAL A 27 -20.33 -8.04 -6.29
N LEU A 28 -21.41 -7.45 -6.79
CA LEU A 28 -22.77 -7.95 -6.62
C LEU A 28 -22.86 -9.27 -7.41
N ARG A 29 -22.38 -10.35 -6.80
CA ARG A 29 -22.56 -11.72 -7.29
C ARG A 29 -23.62 -12.41 -6.45
N GLY A 30 -24.67 -12.87 -7.14
CA GLY A 30 -25.73 -13.67 -6.56
C GLY A 30 -25.20 -14.93 -5.87
N MET A 31 -25.86 -15.28 -4.76
CA MET A 31 -25.98 -16.62 -4.17
C MET A 31 -24.75 -17.53 -4.28
N THR A 32 -23.65 -17.18 -3.61
CA THR A 32 -22.76 -18.15 -2.94
C THR A 32 -22.06 -17.46 -1.76
N THR A 33 -22.18 -18.03 -0.57
CA THR A 33 -21.57 -17.60 0.70
C THR A 33 -20.05 -17.77 0.70
N ASP A 34 -19.31 -16.90 0.00
CA ASP A 34 -17.86 -16.66 0.20
C ASP A 34 -17.42 -15.27 -0.29
N ALA A 35 -18.31 -14.27 -0.21
CA ALA A 35 -17.95 -12.90 -0.52
C ALA A 35 -17.12 -12.34 0.64
N SER A 36 -15.81 -12.56 0.62
CA SER A 36 -14.90 -11.82 1.49
C SER A 36 -14.97 -10.34 1.13
N GLU A 37 -15.49 -9.55 2.08
CA GLU A 37 -15.55 -8.10 1.95
C GLU A 37 -14.12 -7.53 1.87
N LYS A 38 -13.87 -6.73 0.83
CA LYS A 38 -12.59 -6.04 0.66
C LYS A 38 -12.53 -4.91 1.67
N LEU A 39 -11.52 -4.95 2.54
CA LEU A 39 -11.30 -3.96 3.59
C LEU A 39 -10.21 -2.95 3.21
N VAL A 40 -9.21 -3.41 2.44
CA VAL A 40 -8.11 -2.58 1.98
C VAL A 40 -7.92 -2.78 0.49
N ARG A 41 -7.66 -1.71 -0.24
CA ARG A 41 -7.22 -1.76 -1.64
C ARG A 41 -5.76 -1.33 -1.74
N VAL A 42 -4.98 -2.00 -2.60
CA VAL A 42 -3.56 -1.74 -2.80
C VAL A 42 -3.29 -1.61 -4.30
N TRP A 43 -2.62 -0.54 -4.69
CA TRP A 43 -2.12 -0.37 -6.06
C TRP A 43 -0.67 -0.84 -6.15
N TRP A 44 -0.37 -1.61 -7.19
CA TRP A 44 0.96 -2.16 -7.39
C TRP A 44 1.35 -2.23 -8.87
N ASP A 45 2.65 -2.39 -9.10
CA ASP A 45 3.27 -2.41 -10.44
C ASP A 45 3.73 -3.84 -10.78
N SER A 46 3.05 -4.48 -11.73
CA SER A 46 3.42 -5.80 -12.26
C SER A 46 4.65 -5.81 -13.15
N GLN A 47 5.09 -4.65 -13.66
CA GLN A 47 6.32 -4.52 -14.44
C GLN A 47 7.57 -4.37 -13.57
N CYS A 48 7.42 -4.22 -12.25
CA CYS A 48 8.50 -4.19 -11.27
C CYS A 48 8.73 -5.59 -10.65
N PRO A 49 9.84 -6.30 -10.96
CA PRO A 49 10.08 -7.66 -10.45
C PRO A 49 10.18 -7.74 -8.91
N LEU A 50 10.69 -6.68 -8.28
CA LEU A 50 10.74 -6.59 -6.82
C LEU A 50 9.34 -6.42 -6.23
N CYS A 51 8.55 -5.51 -6.79
CA CYS A 51 7.18 -5.22 -6.35
C CYS A 51 6.29 -6.46 -6.54
N THR A 52 6.48 -7.22 -7.62
CA THR A 52 5.80 -8.48 -7.85
C THR A 52 6.09 -9.51 -6.75
N LYS A 53 7.35 -9.63 -6.31
CA LYS A 53 7.72 -10.54 -5.20
C LYS A 53 7.12 -10.08 -3.88
N GLU A 54 7.17 -8.79 -3.58
CA GLU A 54 6.57 -8.20 -2.38
C GLU A 54 5.05 -8.45 -2.33
N ILE A 55 4.33 -8.17 -3.42
CA ILE A 55 2.87 -8.37 -3.50
C ILE A 55 2.50 -9.84 -3.52
N SER A 56 3.30 -10.72 -4.13
CA SER A 56 3.06 -12.17 -4.07
C SER A 56 3.13 -12.69 -2.64
N LEU A 57 4.09 -12.21 -1.84
CA LEU A 57 4.16 -12.50 -0.41
C LEU A 57 2.90 -12.00 0.30
N MET A 58 2.47 -10.76 0.06
CA MET A 58 1.26 -10.21 0.69
C MET A 58 0.00 -11.00 0.31
N LYS A 59 -0.16 -11.38 -0.96
CA LYS A 59 -1.25 -12.25 -1.44
C LYS A 59 -1.26 -13.60 -0.73
N SER A 60 -0.09 -14.21 -0.50
CA SER A 60 0.01 -15.49 0.23
C SER A 60 -0.37 -15.37 1.71
N LEU A 61 -0.14 -14.21 2.31
CA LEU A 61 -0.49 -13.93 3.71
C LEU A 61 -1.97 -13.55 3.88
N ASP A 62 -2.61 -12.99 2.85
CA ASP A 62 -4.03 -12.59 2.87
C ASP A 62 -4.99 -13.78 2.71
N SER A 63 -4.92 -14.71 3.66
CA SER A 63 -5.80 -15.89 3.74
C SER A 63 -7.30 -15.54 3.76
N ARG A 64 -7.65 -14.36 4.28
CA ARG A 64 -9.04 -13.88 4.33
C ARG A 64 -9.47 -13.21 3.04
N ARG A 65 -8.59 -13.03 2.05
CA ARG A 65 -8.87 -12.28 0.81
C ARG A 65 -9.42 -10.88 1.07
N ALA A 66 -9.01 -10.24 2.17
CA ALA A 66 -9.51 -8.93 2.60
C ALA A 66 -8.87 -7.77 1.81
N ILE A 67 -7.84 -8.05 1.01
CA ILE A 67 -7.15 -7.06 0.19
C ILE A 67 -7.62 -7.16 -1.27
N ASP A 68 -7.91 -6.01 -1.86
CA ASP A 68 -8.09 -5.83 -3.30
C ASP A 68 -6.77 -5.34 -3.91
N PHE A 69 -6.11 -6.18 -4.70
CA PHE A 69 -4.83 -5.85 -5.35
C PHE A 69 -5.10 -5.39 -6.77
N VAL A 70 -4.83 -4.11 -7.05
CA VAL A 70 -5.06 -3.47 -8.35
C VAL A 70 -3.71 -3.27 -9.06
N ASP A 71 -3.50 -3.99 -10.16
CA ASP A 71 -2.35 -3.77 -11.03
C ASP A 71 -2.52 -2.49 -11.86
N LEU A 72 -1.55 -1.57 -11.77
CA LEU A 72 -1.53 -0.31 -12.51
C LEU A 72 -1.50 -0.53 -14.03
N HIS A 73 -1.01 -1.67 -14.50
CA HIS A 73 -0.90 -2.00 -15.92
C HIS A 73 -2.08 -2.82 -16.45
N ASN A 74 -3.04 -3.20 -15.60
CA ASN A 74 -4.25 -3.90 -16.03
C ASN A 74 -5.41 -2.92 -16.28
N PRO A 75 -5.81 -2.69 -17.54
CA PRO A 75 -6.88 -1.74 -17.87
C PRO A 75 -8.25 -2.10 -17.29
N HIS A 76 -8.46 -3.38 -16.95
CA HIS A 76 -9.71 -3.86 -16.36
C HIS A 76 -9.78 -3.65 -14.84
N GLU A 77 -8.64 -3.58 -14.16
CA GLU A 77 -8.57 -3.36 -12.70
C GLU A 77 -8.43 -1.87 -12.34
N ASN A 78 -7.81 -1.09 -13.24
CA ASN A 78 -7.63 0.35 -13.09
C ASN A 78 -8.34 1.11 -14.24
N PRO A 79 -9.69 1.19 -14.23
CA PRO A 79 -10.38 2.04 -15.19
C PRO A 79 -9.98 3.50 -14.97
N ILE A 80 -9.26 4.02 -15.97
CA ILE A 80 -8.79 5.40 -16.05
C ILE A 80 -10.00 6.33 -15.85
N GLY A 81 -10.09 6.99 -14.69
CA GLY A 81 -11.11 8.00 -14.39
C GLY A 81 -11.81 7.91 -13.04
N THR A 82 -11.75 6.79 -12.31
CA THR A 82 -12.48 6.67 -11.03
C THR A 82 -11.71 7.18 -9.80
N CYS A 83 -10.38 7.19 -9.83
CA CYS A 83 -9.54 7.56 -8.69
C CYS A 83 -8.59 8.69 -9.12
N PRO A 84 -8.47 9.81 -8.39
CA PRO A 84 -7.54 10.90 -8.74
C PRO A 84 -6.05 10.53 -8.55
N LEU A 85 -5.74 9.26 -8.25
CA LEU A 85 -4.37 8.76 -8.16
C LEU A 85 -3.77 8.65 -9.57
N ARG A 86 -2.74 9.44 -9.85
CA ARG A 86 -2.00 9.35 -11.10
C ARG A 86 -1.06 8.15 -11.07
N ILE A 87 -0.82 7.55 -12.24
CA ILE A 87 0.12 6.43 -12.38
C ILE A 87 1.51 6.84 -11.90
N GLU A 88 1.97 8.05 -12.20
CA GLU A 88 3.29 8.52 -11.78
C GLU A 88 3.43 8.54 -10.25
N ASP A 89 2.38 8.94 -9.52
CA ASP A 89 2.37 8.95 -8.07
C ASP A 89 2.36 7.52 -7.51
N ALA A 90 1.54 6.65 -8.11
CA ALA A 90 1.44 5.24 -7.73
C ALA A 90 2.74 4.46 -7.96
N LEU A 91 3.55 4.85 -8.94
CA LEU A 91 4.88 4.28 -9.20
C LEU A 91 5.95 4.86 -8.27
N ALA A 92 5.83 6.14 -7.90
CA ALA A 92 6.80 6.81 -7.03
C ALA A 92 6.76 6.29 -5.59
N ARG A 93 5.56 6.01 -5.07
CA ARG A 93 5.35 5.54 -3.69
C ARG A 93 4.28 4.45 -3.64
N PHE A 94 4.41 3.54 -2.68
CA PHE A 94 3.37 2.55 -2.41
C PHE A 94 2.09 3.23 -1.91
N HIS A 95 0.92 2.83 -2.43
CA HIS A 95 -0.38 3.41 -2.07
C HIS A 95 -1.38 2.33 -1.66
N ALA A 96 -2.17 2.64 -0.64
CA ALA A 96 -3.26 1.80 -0.19
C ALA A 96 -4.48 2.66 0.19
N GLN A 97 -5.65 2.09 0.06
CA GLN A 97 -6.92 2.71 0.41
C GLN A 97 -7.61 1.90 1.50
N ASP A 98 -8.14 2.63 2.48
CA ASP A 98 -9.11 2.10 3.43
C ASP A 98 -10.49 2.16 2.77
N VAL A 99 -11.10 0.99 2.56
CA VAL A 99 -12.38 0.87 1.85
C VAL A 99 -13.52 1.53 2.64
N ALA A 100 -13.50 1.42 3.97
CA ALA A 100 -14.55 1.97 4.81
C ALA A 100 -14.52 3.50 4.85
N THR A 101 -13.33 4.10 4.92
CA THR A 101 -13.18 5.56 4.98
C THR A 101 -12.95 6.21 3.62
N THR A 102 -12.76 5.42 2.55
CA THR A 102 -12.35 5.81 1.19
C THR A 102 -10.99 6.50 1.11
N LYS A 103 -10.29 6.66 2.23
CA LYS A 103 -9.05 7.43 2.30
C LYS A 103 -7.89 6.66 1.68
N VAL A 104 -7.14 7.32 0.80
CA VAL A 104 -5.87 6.83 0.27
C VAL A 104 -4.72 7.33 1.14
N VAL A 105 -3.80 6.45 1.45
CA VAL A 105 -2.54 6.74 2.15
C VAL A 105 -1.38 6.24 1.31
N SER A 106 -0.18 6.80 1.54
CA SER A 106 1.03 6.44 0.79
C SER A 106 2.21 6.12 1.71
N GLY A 107 3.22 5.46 1.16
CA GLY A 107 4.46 5.09 1.86
C GLY A 107 4.25 4.10 2.99
N ALA A 108 4.91 4.32 4.13
CA ALA A 108 4.81 3.44 5.28
C ALA A 108 3.38 3.36 5.84
N ALA A 109 2.59 4.44 5.71
CA ALA A 109 1.18 4.42 6.12
C ALA A 109 0.35 3.44 5.28
N ALA A 110 0.66 3.29 3.99
CA ALA A 110 0.00 2.30 3.13
C ALA A 110 0.34 0.86 3.54
N PHE A 111 1.60 0.58 3.85
CA PHE A 111 1.99 -0.73 4.41
C PHE A 111 1.34 -1.00 5.76
N ALA A 112 1.35 -0.01 6.66
CA ALA A 112 0.71 -0.12 7.97
C ALA A 112 -0.79 -0.41 7.85
N LEU A 113 -1.49 0.25 6.92
CA LEU A 113 -2.89 -0.01 6.62
C LEU A 113 -3.08 -1.46 6.13
N MET A 114 -2.37 -1.85 5.07
CA MET A 114 -2.43 -3.20 4.50
C MET A 114 -2.16 -4.29 5.55
N TRP A 115 -1.17 -4.10 6.41
CA TRP A 115 -0.81 -5.10 7.42
C TRP A 115 -1.89 -5.33 8.48
N THR A 116 -2.81 -4.39 8.71
CA THR A 116 -3.90 -4.60 9.68
C THR A 116 -4.86 -5.73 9.31
N VAL A 117 -4.96 -6.07 8.02
CA VAL A 117 -5.83 -7.14 7.56
C VAL A 117 -5.11 -8.48 7.37
N LEU A 118 -3.78 -8.49 7.45
CA LEU A 118 -2.94 -9.70 7.40
C LEU A 118 -2.97 -10.51 8.73
N PRO A 119 -2.40 -11.72 8.75
CA PRO A 119 -2.18 -12.50 9.97
C PRO A 119 -1.14 -11.85 10.90
N ARG A 120 -1.05 -12.38 12.14
CA ARG A 120 0.03 -12.04 13.06
C ARG A 120 1.35 -12.60 12.52
N PRO A 121 2.48 -11.91 12.69
CA PRO A 121 2.67 -10.70 13.50
C PRO A 121 2.34 -9.38 12.78
N PHE A 122 2.18 -9.37 11.46
CA PHE A 122 1.98 -8.15 10.65
C PHE A 122 0.81 -7.30 11.16
N ARG A 123 -0.31 -7.93 11.53
CA ARG A 123 -1.46 -7.23 12.11
C ARG A 123 -1.11 -6.34 13.30
N TRP A 124 -0.27 -6.84 14.21
CA TRP A 124 0.12 -6.09 15.40
C TRP A 124 1.01 -4.90 15.04
N VAL A 125 1.95 -5.10 14.12
CA VAL A 125 2.82 -4.02 13.63
C VAL A 125 2.00 -2.94 12.94
N GLY A 126 1.10 -3.32 12.02
CA GLY A 126 0.22 -2.38 11.32
C GLY A 126 -0.67 -1.61 12.28
N ALA A 127 -1.31 -2.29 13.23
CA ALA A 127 -2.18 -1.65 14.23
C ALA A 127 -1.39 -0.71 15.17
N HIS A 128 -0.16 -1.07 15.54
CA HIS A 128 0.69 -0.22 16.35
C HIS A 128 1.13 1.03 15.57
N ALA A 129 1.53 0.87 14.31
CA ALA A 129 1.89 1.97 13.42
C ALA A 129 0.75 2.96 13.19
N GLN A 130 -0.49 2.50 13.05
CA GLN A 130 -1.64 3.41 12.91
C GLN A 130 -1.93 4.23 14.18
N LYS A 131 -1.62 3.70 15.37
CA LYS A 131 -1.90 4.35 16.66
C LYS A 131 -0.74 5.21 17.17
N ASN A 132 0.48 4.94 16.73
CA ASN A 132 1.69 5.59 17.21
C ASN A 132 2.38 6.39 16.08
N PRO A 133 2.13 7.71 15.99
CA PRO A 133 2.73 8.55 14.95
C PRO A 133 4.26 8.55 14.95
N ALA A 134 4.90 8.41 16.11
CA ALA A 134 6.35 8.35 16.20
C ALA A 134 6.90 7.06 15.59
N PHE A 135 6.24 5.93 15.84
CA PHE A 135 6.59 4.66 15.23
C PHE A 135 6.33 4.67 13.71
N LEU A 136 5.22 5.27 13.27
CA LEU A 136 4.95 5.44 11.85
C LEU A 136 6.00 6.32 11.16
N ALA A 137 6.44 7.41 11.80
CA ALA A 137 7.50 8.26 11.27
C ALA A 137 8.82 7.51 11.12
N PHE A 138 9.19 6.69 12.11
CA PHE A 138 10.35 5.81 12.01
C PHE A 138 10.24 4.82 10.83
N LEU A 139 9.06 4.20 10.64
CA LEU A 139 8.82 3.31 9.50
C LEU A 139 8.90 4.05 8.16
N GLU A 140 8.44 5.30 8.09
CA GLU A 140 8.55 6.14 6.90
C GLU A 140 10.01 6.46 6.58
N ASP A 141 10.84 6.79 7.58
CA ASP A 141 12.28 7.00 7.38
C ASP A 141 12.97 5.72 6.88
N ALA A 142 12.63 4.56 7.46
CA ALA A 142 13.13 3.27 7.00
C ALA A 142 12.69 2.95 5.55
N TYR A 143 11.43 3.26 5.21
CA TYR A 143 10.89 3.11 3.86
C TYR A 143 11.61 4.01 2.85
N VAL A 144 11.84 5.29 3.15
CA VAL A 144 12.59 6.21 2.27
C VAL A 144 14.05 5.75 2.10
N LEU A 145 14.68 5.28 3.18
CA LEU A 145 16.02 4.71 3.11
C LEU A 145 16.05 3.45 2.22
N PHE A 146 15.06 2.57 2.35
CA PHE A 146 14.89 1.41 1.47
C PHE A 146 14.80 1.81 0.00
N LEU A 147 13.94 2.76 -0.33
CA LEU A 147 13.75 3.26 -1.70
C LEU A 147 15.04 3.83 -2.29
N THR A 148 15.76 4.67 -1.53
CA THR A 148 16.92 5.41 -2.03
C THR A 148 18.18 4.56 -2.09
N ARG A 149 18.41 3.69 -1.10
CA ARG A 149 19.70 3.00 -0.94
C ARG A 149 19.68 1.54 -1.35
N TYR A 150 18.56 0.85 -1.14
CA TYR A 150 18.49 -0.61 -1.22
C TYR A 150 17.71 -1.11 -2.45
N ARG A 151 16.63 -0.42 -2.83
CA ARG A 151 15.79 -0.77 -3.99
C ARG A 151 16.59 -1.00 -5.29
N PRO A 152 17.59 -0.18 -5.67
CA PRO A 152 18.36 -0.41 -6.90
C PRO A 152 19.17 -1.71 -6.90
N SER A 153 19.62 -2.16 -5.73
CA SER A 153 20.36 -3.42 -5.58
C SER A 153 19.40 -4.61 -5.57
N PHE A 154 18.29 -4.51 -4.83
CA PHE A 154 17.28 -5.56 -4.81
C PHE A 154 16.59 -5.75 -6.16
N GLN A 155 16.35 -4.69 -6.93
CA GLN A 155 15.83 -4.81 -8.30
C GLN A 155 16.81 -5.54 -9.23
N ARG A 156 18.13 -5.30 -9.07
CA ARG A 156 19.15 -6.05 -9.82
C ARG A 156 19.15 -7.53 -9.48
N ILE A 157 18.98 -7.88 -8.20
CA ILE A 157 18.89 -9.27 -7.74
C ILE A 157 17.59 -9.92 -8.22
N ALA A 158 16.46 -9.23 -8.08
CA ALA A 158 15.15 -9.73 -8.48
C ALA A 158 15.13 -10.10 -9.97
N ARG A 159 15.66 -9.23 -10.85
CA ARG A 159 15.78 -9.50 -12.30
C ARG A 159 16.62 -10.71 -12.67
N ARG A 160 17.56 -11.15 -11.81
CA ARG A 160 18.38 -12.35 -12.04
C ARG A 160 17.66 -13.64 -11.62
N LEU A 161 16.60 -13.51 -10.82
CA LEU A 161 15.81 -14.59 -10.24
C LEU A 161 14.39 -14.60 -10.83
N SER A 162 14.18 -13.95 -11.97
CA SER A 162 12.95 -13.84 -12.76
C SER A 162 13.20 -14.57 -14.07
#